data_AF-A0A820LWN6-F1
#
_entry.id   AF-A0A820LWN6-F1
#
_cell.length_a   1.000
_cell.length_b   1.000
_cell.length_c   1.000
_cell.angle_alpha   90.00
_cell.angle_beta   90.00
_cell.angle_gamma   90.00
#
_symmetry.space_group_name_H-M   'P 1'
#
loop_
_entity.id
_entity.type
_entity.pdbx_description
1 polymer ?
#
loop_
_entity_poly.entity_id
_entity_poly.type
_entity_poly.pdbx_seq_one_letter_code
_entity_poly.pdbx_strand_id
1 'polypeptide(L)'
;FFYPVLTGFLPIAIASSFSILAYHNVRHIVRRQLPIVRRKLDQQMTAMVLMRVIAFVCLASPYSGYRIYVTNFPTSRSMPMAYAIGRLIQAILTSVTMINYMISFYLFTMFSSRFRRQMKFVLVKKCWQQWKYWCCCINNLIEPENNIETHNIQMESEENI
;
A
#
# COMPACT_ATOMS: atom_id res chain seq x y z
N PHE A 1 -14.76 26.61 17.16
CA PHE A 1 -15.37 26.57 15.81
C PHE A 1 -14.36 26.54 14.65
N PHE A 2 -13.23 27.27 14.68
CA PHE A 2 -12.27 27.30 13.56
C PHE A 2 -11.41 26.04 13.37
N TYR A 3 -11.17 25.27 14.43
CA TYR A 3 -10.24 24.14 14.41
C TYR A 3 -10.50 23.08 13.31
N PRO A 4 -11.72 22.54 13.12
CA PRO A 4 -11.98 21.56 12.05
C PRO A 4 -11.89 22.15 10.64
N VAL A 5 -12.15 23.44 10.49
CA VAL A 5 -12.03 24.14 9.20
C VAL A 5 -10.56 24.30 8.82
N LEU A 6 -9.73 24.75 9.77
CA LEU A 6 -8.29 24.89 9.55
C LEU A 6 -7.59 23.53 9.34
N THR A 7 -7.99 22.49 10.08
CA THR A 7 -7.31 21.18 10.01
C THR A 7 -7.85 20.27 8.91
N GLY A 8 -9.09 20.44 8.46
CA GLY A 8 -9.70 19.65 7.40
C GLY A 8 -9.67 20.34 6.04
N PHE A 9 -10.26 21.52 5.95
CA PHE A 9 -10.51 22.19 4.66
C PHE A 9 -9.25 22.81 4.06
N LEU A 10 -8.43 23.45 4.90
CA LEU A 10 -7.20 24.09 4.47
C LEU A 10 -6.21 23.12 3.77
N PRO A 11 -5.86 21.96 4.34
CA PRO A 11 -4.97 21.02 3.65
C PRO A 11 -5.59 20.45 2.37
N ILE A 12 -6.91 20.27 2.32
CA ILE A 12 -7.61 19.85 1.09
C ILE A 12 -7.46 20.91 0.00
N ALA A 13 -7.71 22.18 0.33
CA ALA A 13 -7.61 23.29 -0.62
C ALA A 13 -6.17 23.47 -1.12
N ILE A 14 -5.19 23.43 -0.22
CA ILE A 14 -3.76 23.52 -0.55
C ILE A 14 -3.35 22.36 -1.45
N ALA A 15 -3.68 21.11 -1.08
CA ALA A 15 -3.34 19.92 -1.86
C ALA A 15 -3.99 19.93 -3.25
N SER A 16 -5.24 20.35 -3.35
CA SER A 16 -5.96 20.50 -4.62
C SER A 16 -5.28 21.54 -5.51
N SER A 17 -4.96 22.72 -4.96
CA SER A 17 -4.30 23.81 -5.67
C SER A 17 -2.94 23.38 -6.21
N PHE A 18 -2.09 22.75 -5.36
CA PHE A 18 -0.80 22.23 -5.78
C PHE A 18 -0.92 21.11 -6.81
N SER A 19 -1.92 20.23 -6.70
CA SER A 19 -2.15 19.16 -7.67
C SER A 19 -2.52 19.70 -9.05
N ILE A 20 -3.40 20.71 -9.09
CA ILE A 20 -3.78 21.41 -10.32
C ILE A 20 -2.57 22.13 -10.92
N LEU A 21 -1.81 22.87 -10.11
CA LEU A 21 -0.63 23.59 -10.56
C LEU A 21 0.44 22.64 -11.12
N ALA A 22 0.68 21.51 -10.44
CA ALA A 22 1.58 20.47 -10.91
C ALA A 22 1.12 19.87 -12.25
N TYR A 23 -0.20 19.66 -12.43
CA TYR A 23 -0.75 19.19 -13.69
C TYR A 23 -0.55 20.20 -14.83
N HIS A 24 -0.81 21.48 -14.57
CA HIS A 24 -0.57 22.55 -15.55
C HIS A 24 0.90 22.67 -15.93
N ASN A 25 1.80 22.63 -14.94
CA ASN A 25 3.25 22.72 -15.16
C ASN A 25 3.76 21.55 -15.99
N VAL A 26 3.34 20.31 -15.69
CA VAL A 26 3.72 19.15 -16.50
C VAL A 26 3.17 19.25 -17.92
N ARG A 27 1.92 19.67 -18.10
CA ARG A 27 1.34 19.86 -19.44
C ARG A 27 2.09 20.94 -20.25
N HIS A 28 2.59 21.98 -19.60
CA HIS A 28 3.37 23.04 -20.25
C HIS A 28 4.78 22.57 -20.62
N ILE A 29 5.50 21.90 -19.71
CA ILE A 29 6.85 21.36 -19.93
C ILE A 29 6.87 20.35 -21.09
N VAL A 30 5.83 19.54 -21.22
CA VAL A 30 5.66 18.56 -22.29
C VAL A 30 5.79 19.16 -23.70
N ARG A 31 5.51 20.46 -23.88
CA ARG A 31 5.62 21.12 -25.20
C ARG A 31 7.07 21.46 -25.60
N ARG A 32 8.06 21.43 -24.70
CA ARG A 32 9.43 21.93 -24.96
C ARG A 32 10.51 20.85 -25.18
N GLN A 33 10.19 19.74 -25.87
CA GLN A 33 11.17 18.75 -26.36
C GLN A 33 12.04 18.03 -25.30
N LEU A 34 11.42 17.40 -24.30
CA LEU A 34 12.14 16.42 -23.46
C LEU A 34 12.10 15.02 -24.08
N PRO A 35 13.16 14.20 -23.90
CA PRO A 35 13.22 12.83 -24.43
C PRO A 35 12.03 11.99 -23.96
N ILE A 36 11.43 11.24 -24.90
CA ILE A 36 10.15 10.52 -24.77
C ILE A 36 10.10 9.62 -23.52
N VAL A 37 11.24 9.07 -23.08
CA VAL A 37 11.34 8.17 -21.93
C VAL A 37 11.13 8.89 -20.58
N ARG A 38 11.64 10.13 -20.42
CA ARG A 38 11.43 10.92 -19.19
C ARG A 38 9.98 11.40 -19.09
N ARG A 39 9.37 11.77 -20.23
CA ARG A 39 7.98 12.23 -20.30
C ARG A 39 6.97 11.24 -19.71
N LYS A 40 7.11 9.94 -20.00
CA LYS A 40 6.20 8.91 -19.47
C LYS A 40 6.31 8.73 -17.96
N LEU A 41 7.50 8.93 -17.38
CA LEU A 41 7.71 8.87 -15.93
C LEU A 41 6.99 10.03 -15.23
N ASP A 42 7.21 11.26 -15.70
CA ASP A 42 6.65 12.46 -15.06
C ASP A 42 5.12 12.52 -15.18
N GLN A 43 4.59 12.10 -16.33
CA GLN A 43 3.15 11.97 -16.53
C GLN A 43 2.53 10.91 -15.61
N GLN A 44 3.24 9.81 -15.35
CA GLN A 44 2.78 8.76 -14.44
C GLN A 44 2.80 9.22 -12.98
N MET A 45 3.86 9.93 -12.56
CA MET A 45 3.94 10.48 -11.19
C MET A 45 2.85 11.53 -10.95
N THR A 46 2.62 12.44 -11.91
CA THR A 46 1.56 13.45 -11.77
C THR A 46 0.16 12.85 -11.79
N ALA A 47 -0.12 11.88 -12.65
CA ALA A 47 -1.38 11.14 -12.63
C ALA A 47 -1.60 10.41 -11.30
N MET A 48 -0.55 9.81 -10.73
CA MET A 48 -0.62 9.17 -9.42
C MET A 48 -0.95 10.17 -8.30
N VAL A 49 -0.31 11.34 -8.28
CA VAL A 49 -0.58 12.39 -7.28
C VAL A 49 -2.01 12.90 -7.42
N LEU A 50 -2.48 13.15 -8.65
CA LEU A 50 -3.83 13.66 -8.89
C LEU A 50 -4.89 12.64 -8.42
N MET A 51 -4.73 11.36 -8.75
CA MET A 51 -5.62 10.30 -8.25
C MET A 51 -5.61 10.20 -6.72
N ARG A 52 -4.45 10.39 -6.09
CA ARG A 52 -4.33 10.41 -4.63
C ARG A 52 -5.08 11.58 -4.01
N VAL A 53 -4.98 12.78 -4.60
CA VAL A 53 -5.72 13.95 -4.10
C VAL A 53 -7.23 13.75 -4.27
N ILE A 54 -7.68 13.21 -5.41
CA ILE A 54 -9.11 12.90 -5.62
C ILE A 54 -9.60 11.89 -4.57
N ALA A 55 -8.89 10.78 -4.37
CA ALA A 55 -9.26 9.78 -3.37
C ALA A 55 -9.28 10.37 -1.94
N PHE A 56 -8.28 11.21 -1.62
CA PHE A 56 -8.22 11.90 -0.34
C PHE A 56 -9.42 12.82 -0.13
N VAL A 57 -9.80 13.62 -1.13
CA VAL A 57 -10.97 14.50 -1.08
C VAL A 57 -12.25 13.69 -0.88
N CYS A 58 -12.47 12.66 -1.69
CA CYS A 58 -13.67 11.83 -1.64
C CYS A 58 -13.85 11.11 -0.28
N LEU A 59 -12.75 10.64 0.31
CA LEU A 59 -12.80 9.86 1.56
C LEU A 59 -12.72 10.72 2.83
N ALA A 60 -11.99 11.83 2.80
CA ALA A 60 -11.84 12.72 3.95
C ALA A 60 -13.01 13.69 4.11
N SER A 61 -13.63 14.13 3.00
CA SER A 61 -14.77 15.05 3.00
C SER A 61 -15.93 14.63 3.93
N PRO A 62 -16.45 13.38 3.87
CA PRO A 62 -17.59 12.99 4.73
C PRO A 62 -17.24 13.00 6.22
N TYR A 63 -16.00 12.64 6.60
CA TYR A 63 -15.54 12.72 7.99
C TYR A 63 -15.46 14.17 8.48
N SER A 64 -14.89 15.07 7.67
CA SER A 64 -14.82 16.49 8.00
C SER A 64 -16.21 17.12 8.14
N GLY A 65 -17.14 16.81 7.24
CA GLY A 65 -18.53 17.27 7.30
C GLY A 65 -19.24 16.80 8.58
N TYR A 66 -19.11 15.52 8.93
CA TYR A 66 -19.68 14.98 10.15
C TYR A 66 -19.13 15.64 11.43
N ARG A 67 -17.81 15.88 11.48
CA ARG A 67 -17.17 16.58 12.61
C ARG A 67 -17.72 18.00 12.79
N ILE A 68 -17.95 18.71 11.69
CA ILE A 68 -18.56 20.05 11.72
C ILE A 68 -20.00 19.94 12.22
N TYR A 69 -20.80 19.00 11.71
CA TYR A 69 -22.18 18.79 12.14
C TYR A 69 -22.29 18.54 13.66
N VAL A 70 -21.53 17.58 14.20
CA VAL A 70 -21.55 17.24 15.64
C VAL A 70 -21.10 18.41 16.52
N THR A 71 -20.18 19.26 16.03
CA THR A 71 -19.71 20.44 16.77
C THR A 71 -20.76 21.54 16.84
N ASN A 72 -21.55 21.72 15.78
CA ASN A 72 -22.59 22.75 15.72
C ASN A 72 -23.90 22.29 16.38
N PHE A 73 -24.21 21.00 16.33
CA PHE A 73 -25.43 20.41 16.87
C PHE A 73 -25.10 19.33 17.89
N PRO A 74 -24.75 19.70 19.14
CA PRO A 74 -24.41 18.73 20.17
C PRO A 74 -25.65 17.92 20.55
N THR A 75 -25.65 16.63 20.23
CA THR A 75 -26.72 15.71 20.64
C THR A 75 -26.71 15.56 22.17
N SER A 76 -27.82 15.90 22.81
CA SER A 76 -27.99 15.71 24.26
C SER A 76 -27.89 14.23 24.64
N ARG A 77 -27.18 13.93 25.74
CA ARG A 77 -27.06 12.57 26.30
C ARG A 77 -28.38 12.01 26.83
N SER A 78 -29.40 12.85 26.97
CA SER A 78 -30.74 12.43 27.42
C SER A 78 -31.47 11.53 26.42
N MET A 79 -31.06 11.51 25.14
CA MET A 79 -31.66 10.67 24.11
C MET A 79 -30.68 9.54 23.70
N PRO A 80 -30.76 8.36 24.33
CA PRO A 80 -29.77 7.29 24.13
C PRO A 80 -29.74 6.77 22.69
N MET A 81 -30.89 6.73 22.00
CA MET A 81 -30.99 6.23 20.63
C MET A 81 -30.24 7.12 19.62
N ALA A 82 -30.44 8.43 19.66
CA ALA A 82 -29.75 9.38 18.78
C ALA A 82 -28.24 9.36 19.01
N TYR A 83 -27.81 9.21 20.27
CA TYR A 83 -26.41 9.08 20.62
C TYR A 83 -25.77 7.79 20.07
N ALA A 84 -26.47 6.65 20.16
CA ALA A 84 -25.99 5.38 19.61
C ALA A 84 -25.81 5.45 18.09
N ILE A 85 -26.76 6.05 17.37
CA ILE A 85 -26.66 6.26 15.90
C ILE A 85 -25.44 7.13 15.56
N GLY A 86 -25.24 8.24 16.27
CA GLY A 86 -24.07 9.10 16.06
C GLY A 86 -22.75 8.36 16.29
N ARG A 87 -22.67 7.49 17.29
CA ARG A 87 -21.48 6.66 17.54
C ARG A 87 -21.21 5.68 16.40
N LEU A 88 -22.25 5.06 15.86
CA LEU A 88 -22.12 4.13 14.73
C LEU A 88 -21.64 4.85 13.46
N ILE A 89 -22.23 6.02 13.15
CA ILE A 89 -21.79 6.86 12.02
C ILE A 89 -20.32 7.27 12.21
N GLN A 90 -19.95 7.70 13.41
CA GLN A 90 -18.56 8.07 13.73
C GLN A 90 -17.61 6.89 13.51
N ALA A 91 -17.97 5.69 13.94
CA ALA A 91 -17.15 4.49 13.75
C ALA A 91 -16.96 4.19 12.26
N ILE A 92 -18.04 4.21 11.46
CA ILE A 92 -17.98 3.98 10.01
C ILE A 92 -17.07 5.01 9.34
N LEU A 93 -17.27 6.30 9.59
CA LEU A 93 -16.48 7.36 8.95
C LEU A 93 -15.01 7.31 9.36
N THR A 94 -14.72 6.91 10.60
CA THR A 94 -13.34 6.72 11.07
C THR A 94 -12.68 5.54 10.35
N SER A 95 -13.39 4.42 10.20
CA SER A 95 -12.90 3.26 9.44
C SER A 95 -12.62 3.60 7.96
N VAL A 96 -13.51 4.35 7.32
CA VAL A 96 -13.31 4.85 5.94
C VAL A 96 -12.07 5.74 5.84
N THR A 97 -11.84 6.60 6.84
CA THR A 97 -10.64 7.45 6.91
C THR A 97 -9.37 6.62 7.07
N MET A 98 -9.42 5.53 7.85
CA MET A 98 -8.28 4.61 8.00
C MET A 98 -7.95 3.90 6.67
N ILE A 99 -8.96 3.52 5.89
CA ILE A 99 -8.76 2.94 4.55
C ILE A 99 -8.04 3.91 3.61
N ASN A 100 -8.27 5.23 3.73
CA ASN A 100 -7.58 6.24 2.92
C ASN A 100 -6.05 6.20 3.10
N TYR A 101 -5.56 5.93 4.32
CA TYR A 101 -4.12 5.76 4.56
C TYR A 101 -3.57 4.53 3.81
N MET A 102 -4.34 3.45 3.75
CA MET A 102 -3.97 2.23 3.02
C MET A 102 -4.02 2.43 1.50
N ILE A 103 -4.98 3.21 1.00
CA ILE A 103 -5.12 3.52 -0.43
C ILE A 103 -3.87 4.17 -1.00
N SER A 104 -3.13 4.99 -0.23
CA SER A 104 -1.87 5.56 -0.69
C SER A 104 -0.85 4.49 -1.06
N PHE A 105 -0.78 3.40 -0.29
CA PHE A 105 0.06 2.25 -0.59
C PHE A 105 -0.45 1.47 -1.81
N TYR A 106 -1.76 1.17 -1.86
CA TYR A 106 -2.35 0.43 -3.00
C TYR A 106 -2.29 1.18 -4.32
N LEU A 107 -2.50 2.50 -4.32
CA LEU A 107 -2.33 3.33 -5.51
C LEU A 107 -0.88 3.32 -5.97
N PHE A 108 0.08 3.39 -5.05
CA PHE A 108 1.50 3.32 -5.39
C PHE A 108 1.85 1.97 -6.05
N THR A 109 1.38 0.86 -5.48
CA THR A 109 1.64 -0.48 -6.01
C THR A 109 0.91 -0.74 -7.33
N MET A 110 -0.33 -0.28 -7.50
CA MET A 110 -1.11 -0.49 -8.72
C MET A 110 -0.68 0.40 -9.88
N PHE A 111 -0.44 1.70 -9.66
CA PHE A 111 -0.16 2.63 -10.76
C PHE A 111 1.31 2.63 -11.18
N SER A 112 2.25 2.29 -10.30
CA SER A 112 3.66 2.25 -10.66
C SER A 112 4.02 0.95 -11.38
N SER A 113 3.90 0.93 -12.71
CA SER A 113 4.36 -0.16 -13.57
C SER A 113 5.84 -0.52 -13.35
N ARG A 114 6.69 0.49 -13.09
CA ARG A 114 8.10 0.29 -12.74
C ARG A 114 8.26 -0.40 -11.40
N PHE A 115 7.52 0.06 -10.37
CA PHE A 115 7.54 -0.56 -9.05
C PHE A 115 7.06 -2.01 -9.11
N ARG A 116 6.01 -2.32 -9.89
CA ARG A 116 5.55 -3.71 -10.08
C ARG A 116 6.63 -4.60 -10.71
N ARG A 117 7.37 -4.10 -11.70
CA ARG A 117 8.48 -4.85 -12.31
C ARG A 117 9.63 -5.06 -11.33
N GLN A 118 10.01 -4.02 -10.58
CA GLN A 118 11.07 -4.12 -9.57
C GLN A 118 10.66 -5.04 -8.41
N MET A 119 9.44 -4.93 -7.90
CA MET A 119 8.88 -5.83 -6.89
C MET A 119 8.85 -7.27 -7.37
N LYS A 120 8.37 -7.53 -8.59
CA LYS A 120 8.42 -8.88 -9.17
C LYS A 120 9.85 -9.41 -9.23
N PHE A 121 10.81 -8.60 -9.66
CA PHE A 121 12.21 -9.00 -9.71
C PHE A 121 12.77 -9.31 -8.32
N VAL A 122 12.51 -8.46 -7.32
CA VAL A 122 12.97 -8.65 -5.93
C VAL A 122 12.30 -9.87 -5.29
N LEU A 123 10.99 -10.06 -5.48
CA LEU A 123 10.23 -11.20 -4.96
C LEU A 123 10.70 -12.51 -5.59
N VAL A 124 10.83 -12.56 -6.93
CA VAL A 124 11.33 -13.74 -7.63
C VAL A 124 12.76 -14.04 -7.18
N LYS A 125 13.62 -13.03 -7.03
CA LYS A 125 14.99 -13.22 -6.55
C LYS A 125 15.03 -13.77 -5.12
N LYS A 126 14.25 -13.21 -4.20
CA LYS A 126 14.17 -13.72 -2.82
C LYS A 126 13.59 -15.13 -2.77
N CYS A 127 12.50 -15.39 -3.48
CA CYS A 127 11.87 -16.70 -3.54
C CYS A 127 12.81 -17.75 -4.13
N TRP A 128 13.56 -17.40 -5.18
CA TRP A 128 14.61 -18.25 -5.75
C TRP A 128 15.75 -18.55 -4.78
N GLN A 129 16.24 -17.52 -4.05
CA GLN A 129 17.26 -17.70 -3.02
C GLN A 129 16.77 -18.63 -1.90
N GLN A 130 15.52 -18.45 -1.47
CA GLN A 130 14.92 -19.23 -0.41
C GLN A 130 14.66 -20.68 -0.84
N TRP A 131 14.23 -20.88 -2.09
CA TRP A 131 14.11 -22.19 -2.72
C TRP A 131 15.45 -22.92 -2.79
N LYS A 132 16.51 -22.23 -3.26
CA LYS A 132 17.85 -22.81 -3.35
C LYS A 132 18.37 -23.26 -1.98
N TYR A 133 18.12 -22.45 -0.94
CA TYR A 133 18.47 -22.80 0.43
C TYR A 133 17.71 -24.06 0.90
N TRP A 134 16.41 -24.12 0.63
CA TRP A 134 15.57 -25.27 1.00
C TRP A 134 15.99 -26.56 0.29
N CYS A 135 16.32 -26.50 -1.00
CA CYS A 135 16.84 -27.65 -1.74
C CYS A 135 18.20 -28.15 -1.20
N CYS A 136 19.12 -27.26 -0.85
CA CYS A 136 20.38 -27.66 -0.21
C CYS A 136 20.15 -28.35 1.14
N CYS A 137 19.23 -27.85 1.95
CA CYS A 137 18.88 -28.51 3.22
C CYS A 137 18.30 -29.90 3.01
N ILE A 138 17.44 -30.10 2.00
CA ILE A 138 16.84 -31.41 1.71
C ILE A 138 17.89 -32.41 1.22
N ASN A 139 18.80 -32.02 0.31
CA ASN A 139 19.84 -32.95 -0.17
C ASN A 139 20.76 -33.43 0.95
N ASN A 140 21.17 -32.53 1.85
CA ASN A 140 22.02 -32.91 2.99
C ASN A 140 21.31 -33.83 4.01
N LEU A 141 19.98 -33.89 4.00
CA LEU A 141 19.17 -34.79 4.83
C LEU A 141 19.03 -36.19 4.22
N ILE A 142 19.15 -36.33 2.91
CA ILE A 142 19.02 -37.60 2.18
C ILE A 142 20.36 -38.34 2.08
N GLU A 143 21.48 -37.62 2.02
CA GLU A 143 22.84 -38.19 1.95
C GLU A 143 23.26 -39.11 3.12
N PRO A 144 22.84 -38.92 4.40
CA PRO A 144 23.27 -39.82 5.48
C PRO A 144 22.62 -41.21 5.40
N GLU A 145 21.45 -41.37 4.80
CA GLU A 145 20.75 -42.66 4.73
C GLU A 145 21.47 -43.63 3.77
N ASN A 146 21.91 -43.13 2.61
CA ASN A 146 22.64 -43.94 1.61
C ASN A 146 24.03 -44.40 2.09
N ASN A 147 24.66 -43.65 2.99
CA ASN A 147 25.95 -44.03 3.59
C ASN A 147 25.80 -45.12 4.67
N ILE A 148 24.61 -45.26 5.28
CA ILE A 148 24.35 -46.31 6.28
C ILE A 148 24.06 -47.64 5.57
N GLU A 149 23.30 -47.62 4.47
CA GLU A 149 23.03 -48.84 3.68
C GLU A 149 24.29 -49.43 3.04
N THR A 150 25.17 -48.58 2.48
CA THR A 150 26.43 -49.06 1.88
C THR A 150 27.38 -49.65 2.92
N HIS A 151 27.44 -49.10 4.13
CA HIS A 151 28.26 -49.67 5.21
C HIS A 151 27.74 -51.04 5.70
N ASN A 152 26.42 -51.25 5.75
CA ASN A 152 25.84 -52.53 6.17
C ASN A 152 26.09 -53.65 5.14
N ILE A 153 25.98 -53.35 3.84
CA ILE A 153 26.25 -54.33 2.77
C ILE A 153 27.72 -54.76 2.78
N GLN A 154 28.64 -53.84 3.11
CA GLN A 154 30.07 -54.16 3.15
C GLN A 154 30.41 -55.12 4.31
N MET A 155 29.80 -54.94 5.48
CA MET A 155 30.00 -55.85 6.63
C MET A 155 29.44 -57.26 6.38
N GLU A 156 28.28 -57.40 5.73
CA GLU A 156 27.74 -58.72 5.35
C GLU A 156 28.64 -59.48 4.35
N SER A 157 29.40 -58.77 3.52
CA SER A 157 30.31 -59.41 2.57
C SER A 157 31.60 -59.96 3.20
N GLU A 158 32.08 -59.36 4.29
CA GLU A 158 33.28 -59.82 5.00
C GLU A 158 32.99 -61.02 5.91
N GLU A 159 31.76 -61.18 6.41
CA GLU A 159 31.38 -62.32 7.28
C GLU A 159 31.18 -63.63 6.50
N ASN A 160 31.04 -63.56 5.17
CA ASN A 160 30.82 -64.72 4.29
C ASN A 160 32.10 -65.26 3.61
N ILE A 161 33.29 -64.78 4.00
CA ILE A 161 34.60 -65.26 3.51
C ILE A 161 35.35 -65.95 4.65
#